data_AF-A0A970AIU1-F1
#
_entry.id   AF-A0A970AIU1-F1
#
_cell.length_a   1.000
_cell.length_b   1.000
_cell.length_c   1.000
_cell.angle_alpha   90.00
_cell.angle_beta   90.00
_cell.angle_gamma   90.00
#
_symmetry.space_group_name_H-M   'P 1'
#
loop_
_entity.id
_entity.type
_entity.pdbx_description
1 polymer ?
#
loop_
_entity_poly.entity_id
_entity_poly.type
_entity_poly.pdbx_seq_one_letter_code
_entity_poly.pdbx_strand_id
1 'polypeptide(L)'
;MLILAGAALGNLAGLGLERTVMNRRFYYRLAEGMPFDELLLEALAAHFNSGEEAGGELPPAVQEALSLSVQRTLSRSWLREELDKLLPPLLSYLKGKGPLPRLEIDLRGRKEVLVRELKQALGGLSGEELPLPEGVPDAGIDFVKILVEQLPLPDRLLLAEGVSLEAEGPGIARFRQVYRSLLYYPFLGYLLFLPAAFFLAGWRAALKWAGGVFMAAGAVFLLALWTVRGAVTIFLLDFFRVFTEMPFLPAGSHVGIAMAFINAALGELVPLGAAFFAAGLILAAAGSLARLRGSAL
;
A
#
# COMPACT_ATOMS: atom_id res chain seq x y z
N MET A 1 19.01 -2.32 30.89
CA MET A 1 19.19 -1.42 29.74
C MET A 1 18.96 -2.11 28.41
N LEU A 2 19.70 -3.15 28.04
CA LEU A 2 19.54 -3.86 26.77
C LEU A 2 18.12 -4.40 26.53
N ILE A 3 17.49 -5.00 27.56
CA ILE A 3 16.10 -5.50 27.49
C ILE A 3 15.12 -4.37 27.14
N LEU A 4 15.28 -3.21 27.76
CA LEU A 4 14.43 -2.04 27.52
C LEU A 4 14.67 -1.46 26.12
N ALA A 5 15.92 -1.43 25.65
CA ALA A 5 16.26 -0.96 24.31
C ALA A 5 15.69 -1.89 23.22
N GLY A 6 15.80 -3.20 23.41
CA GLY A 6 15.16 -4.19 22.56
C GLY A 6 13.64 -4.06 22.54
N ALA A 7 13.01 -3.81 23.70
CA ALA A 7 11.58 -3.52 23.79
C ALA A 7 11.21 -2.21 23.07
N ALA A 8 12.01 -1.15 23.22
CA ALA A 8 11.79 0.12 22.52
C ALA A 8 11.82 -0.02 21.01
N LEU A 9 12.85 -0.69 20.47
CA LEU A 9 12.97 -0.94 19.05
C LEU A 9 11.91 -1.92 18.53
N GLY A 10 11.61 -2.98 19.29
CA GLY A 10 10.56 -3.94 18.94
C GLY A 10 9.18 -3.28 18.88
N ASN A 11 8.86 -2.39 19.82
CA ASN A 11 7.61 -1.64 19.84
C ASN A 11 7.53 -0.66 18.68
N LEU A 12 8.62 0.06 18.37
CA LEU A 12 8.71 0.94 17.20
C LEU A 12 8.48 0.16 15.89
N ALA A 13 9.06 -1.03 15.75
CA ALA A 13 8.83 -1.89 14.60
C ALA A 13 7.38 -2.40 14.52
N GLY A 14 6.82 -2.89 15.63
CA GLY A 14 5.44 -3.38 15.71
C GLY A 14 4.40 -2.28 15.42
N LEU A 15 4.55 -1.11 16.04
CA LEU A 15 3.71 0.06 15.78
C LEU A 15 3.91 0.61 14.36
N GLY A 16 5.15 0.52 13.84
CA GLY A 16 5.45 0.89 12.47
C GLY A 16 4.69 0.04 11.46
N LEU A 17 4.63 -1.28 11.68
CA LEU A 17 3.79 -2.19 10.88
C LEU A 17 2.29 -1.84 11.01
N GLU A 18 1.79 -1.59 12.23
CA GLU A 18 0.40 -1.19 12.49
C GLU A 18 0.00 0.16 11.89
N ARG A 19 0.94 1.05 11.62
CA ARG A 19 0.69 2.34 10.96
C ARG A 19 0.84 2.27 9.44
N THR A 20 1.56 1.29 8.92
CA THR A 20 1.84 1.13 7.49
C THR A 20 1.08 -0.07 6.91
N VAL A 21 1.78 -1.15 6.55
CA VAL A 21 1.25 -2.30 5.81
C VAL A 21 0.14 -3.07 6.52
N MET A 22 0.01 -2.93 7.84
CA MET A 22 -1.08 -3.55 8.61
C MET A 22 -2.26 -2.58 8.87
N ASN A 23 -2.26 -1.40 8.22
CA ASN A 23 -3.26 -0.36 8.38
C ASN A 23 -4.06 -0.12 7.10
N ARG A 24 -5.39 -0.19 7.19
CA ARG A 24 -6.27 0.13 6.05
C ARG A 24 -6.10 1.57 5.55
N ARG A 25 -5.88 2.54 6.45
CA ARG A 25 -5.71 3.96 6.09
C ARG A 25 -4.42 4.23 5.32
N PHE A 26 -3.41 3.38 5.46
CA PHE A 26 -2.20 3.47 4.67
C PHE A 26 -2.52 3.24 3.19
N TYR A 27 -3.27 2.18 2.87
CA TYR A 27 -3.65 1.86 1.50
C TYR A 27 -4.58 2.89 0.86
N TYR A 28 -5.51 3.51 1.62
CA TYR A 28 -6.30 4.62 1.05
C TYR A 28 -5.45 5.83 0.68
N ARG A 29 -4.49 6.22 1.53
CA ARG A 29 -3.58 7.33 1.21
C ARG A 29 -2.66 7.00 0.06
N LEU A 30 -2.19 5.76 0.01
CA LEU A 30 -1.44 5.26 -1.15
C LEU A 30 -2.29 5.38 -2.42
N ALA A 31 -3.57 5.00 -2.34
CA ALA A 31 -4.48 5.06 -3.47
C ALA A 31 -4.86 6.49 -3.88
N GLU A 32 -4.98 7.41 -2.92
CA GLU A 32 -5.20 8.84 -3.19
C GLU A 32 -3.99 9.51 -3.85
N GLY A 33 -2.78 9.04 -3.53
CA GLY A 33 -1.52 9.57 -4.06
C GLY A 33 -1.05 8.95 -5.39
N MET A 34 -1.72 7.91 -5.88
CA MET A 34 -1.39 7.27 -7.16
C MET A 34 -2.39 7.70 -8.25
N PRO A 35 -1.91 8.12 -9.44
CA PRO A 35 -2.77 8.38 -10.59
C PRO A 35 -3.19 7.05 -11.22
N PHE A 36 -4.05 6.30 -10.53
CA PHE A 36 -4.54 5.00 -10.98
C PHE A 36 -5.22 5.06 -12.34
N ASP A 37 -5.89 6.18 -12.61
CA ASP A 37 -6.45 6.53 -13.90
C ASP A 37 -5.38 6.55 -14.99
N GLU A 38 -4.30 7.30 -14.82
CA GLU A 38 -3.21 7.37 -15.82
C GLU A 38 -2.56 5.99 -16.04
N LEU A 39 -2.32 5.24 -14.96
CA LEU A 39 -1.73 3.90 -15.02
C LEU A 39 -2.60 2.90 -15.78
N LEU A 40 -3.92 2.91 -15.55
CA LEU A 40 -4.88 2.04 -16.23
C LEU A 40 -5.07 2.42 -17.71
N LEU A 41 -4.91 3.70 -18.03
CA LEU A 41 -5.03 4.19 -19.39
C LEU A 41 -3.83 3.82 -20.24
N GLU A 42 -2.64 4.07 -19.72
CA GLU A 42 -1.41 3.68 -20.38
C GLU A 42 -1.30 2.15 -20.53
N ALA A 43 -1.79 1.40 -19.53
CA ALA A 43 -1.93 -0.05 -19.58
C ALA A 43 -2.79 -0.55 -20.76
N LEU A 44 -3.97 0.04 -20.91
CA LEU A 44 -4.88 -0.30 -21.99
C LEU A 44 -4.34 0.17 -23.33
N ALA A 45 -3.78 1.37 -23.41
CA ALA A 45 -3.13 1.87 -24.61
C ALA A 45 -1.97 0.96 -25.05
N ALA A 46 -1.14 0.49 -24.11
CA ALA A 46 -0.09 -0.47 -24.39
C ALA A 46 -0.65 -1.80 -24.93
N HIS A 47 -1.74 -2.30 -24.35
CA HIS A 47 -2.39 -3.52 -24.83
C HIS A 47 -2.89 -3.37 -26.28
N PHE A 48 -3.61 -2.28 -26.59
CA PHE A 48 -4.10 -2.00 -27.94
C PHE A 48 -2.97 -1.78 -28.96
N ASN A 49 -1.87 -1.13 -28.56
CA ASN A 49 -0.72 -0.89 -29.42
C ASN A 49 0.20 -2.13 -29.59
N SER A 50 0.15 -3.09 -28.65
CA SER A 50 0.95 -4.32 -28.67
C SER A 50 0.31 -5.48 -29.44
N GLY A 51 -0.96 -5.37 -29.81
CA GLY A 51 -1.66 -6.41 -30.56
C GLY A 51 -1.17 -6.49 -31.99
N GLU A 52 -0.40 -7.53 -32.33
CA GLU A 52 -0.04 -7.91 -33.71
C GLU A 52 -1.27 -8.12 -34.64
N GLU A 53 -2.50 -8.16 -34.09
CA GLU A 53 -3.74 -8.38 -34.84
C GLU A 53 -4.52 -7.09 -35.18
N ALA A 54 -4.21 -5.94 -34.57
CA ALA A 54 -4.82 -4.65 -34.91
C ALA A 54 -3.83 -3.81 -35.72
N GLY A 55 -3.87 -3.97 -37.05
CA GLY A 55 -2.95 -3.34 -38.01
C GLY A 55 -3.04 -1.81 -38.16
N GLY A 56 -3.15 -1.06 -37.06
CA GLY A 56 -3.09 0.41 -37.06
C GLY A 56 -3.20 0.99 -35.66
N GLU A 57 -2.49 2.10 -35.41
CA GLU A 57 -2.69 2.93 -34.22
C GLU A 57 -4.18 3.34 -34.14
N LEU A 58 -4.81 3.16 -32.97
CA LEU A 58 -6.17 3.63 -32.75
C LEU A 58 -6.25 5.14 -33.02
N PRO A 59 -7.28 5.66 -33.72
CA PRO A 59 -7.44 7.10 -33.92
C PRO A 59 -7.46 7.87 -32.60
N PRO A 60 -6.90 9.09 -32.53
CA PRO A 60 -6.84 9.87 -31.29
C PRO A 60 -8.19 10.05 -30.60
N ALA A 61 -9.27 10.24 -31.37
CA ALA A 61 -10.63 10.38 -30.84
C ALA A 61 -11.13 9.08 -30.16
N VAL A 62 -10.75 7.90 -30.68
CA VAL A 62 -11.10 6.60 -30.09
C VAL A 62 -10.28 6.33 -28.83
N GLN A 63 -9.00 6.73 -28.81
CA GLN A 63 -8.17 6.65 -27.61
C GLN A 63 -8.69 7.54 -26.48
N GLU A 64 -9.12 8.77 -26.81
CA GLU A 64 -9.72 9.69 -25.83
C GLU A 64 -11.06 9.17 -25.31
N ALA A 65 -11.92 8.65 -26.20
CA ALA A 65 -13.20 8.05 -25.82
C ALA A 65 -13.03 6.81 -24.92
N LEU A 66 -12.09 5.92 -25.27
CA LEU A 66 -11.72 4.78 -24.45
C LEU A 66 -11.19 5.25 -23.09
N SER A 67 -10.38 6.29 -23.09
CA SER A 67 -9.78 6.81 -21.88
C SER A 67 -10.81 7.31 -20.88
N LEU A 68 -11.70 8.20 -21.33
CA LEU A 68 -12.79 8.72 -20.50
C LEU A 68 -13.73 7.59 -20.03
N SER A 69 -13.99 6.60 -20.88
CA SER A 69 -14.86 5.48 -20.56
C SER A 69 -14.28 4.58 -19.47
N VAL A 70 -12.97 4.32 -19.52
CA VAL A 70 -12.25 3.54 -18.50
C VAL A 70 -12.23 4.28 -17.17
N GLN A 71 -11.91 5.58 -17.19
CA GLN A 71 -11.90 6.41 -15.97
C GLN A 71 -13.26 6.43 -15.28
N ARG A 72 -14.36 6.50 -16.05
CA ARG A 72 -15.72 6.47 -15.51
C ARG A 72 -16.14 5.09 -15.02
N THR A 73 -15.69 4.05 -15.71
CA THR A 73 -15.97 2.66 -15.35
C THR A 73 -15.27 2.25 -14.05
N LEU A 74 -13.98 2.54 -13.95
CA LEU A 74 -13.11 2.25 -12.82
C LEU A 74 -12.95 3.49 -11.95
N SER A 75 -14.08 4.11 -11.60
CA SER A 75 -14.11 5.35 -10.85
C SER A 75 -13.43 5.21 -9.48
N ARG A 76 -12.91 6.32 -8.95
CA ARG A 76 -12.30 6.36 -7.61
C ARG A 76 -13.24 5.87 -6.51
N SER A 77 -14.55 6.12 -6.65
CA SER A 77 -15.56 5.61 -5.70
C SER A 77 -15.67 4.10 -5.76
N TRP A 78 -15.71 3.50 -6.95
CA TRP A 78 -15.75 2.05 -7.10
C TRP A 78 -14.46 1.39 -6.58
N LEU A 79 -13.29 1.93 -6.94
CA LEU A 79 -12.00 1.43 -6.42
C LEU A 79 -11.97 1.46 -4.89
N ARG A 80 -12.50 2.54 -4.28
CA ARG A 80 -12.60 2.66 -2.83
C ARG A 80 -13.53 1.60 -2.23
N GLU A 81 -14.67 1.35 -2.86
CA GLU A 81 -15.61 0.29 -2.44
C GLU A 81 -14.96 -1.10 -2.50
N GLU A 82 -14.21 -1.41 -3.57
CA GLU A 82 -13.49 -2.68 -3.68
C GLU A 82 -12.38 -2.79 -2.64
N LEU A 83 -11.62 -1.71 -2.39
CA LEU A 83 -10.64 -1.69 -1.30
C LEU A 83 -11.30 -1.89 0.08
N ASP A 84 -12.47 -1.30 0.31
CA ASP A 84 -13.26 -1.48 1.54
C ASP A 84 -13.74 -2.93 1.72
N LYS A 85 -14.01 -3.66 0.63
CA LYS A 85 -14.36 -5.09 0.66
C LYS A 85 -13.15 -5.98 0.89
N LEU A 86 -12.03 -5.71 0.22
CA LEU A 86 -10.88 -6.61 0.15
C LEU A 86 -9.89 -6.43 1.30
N LEU A 87 -9.61 -5.19 1.71
CA LEU A 87 -8.57 -4.92 2.71
C LEU A 87 -8.91 -5.44 4.11
N PRO A 88 -10.12 -5.23 4.67
CA PRO A 88 -10.41 -5.69 6.04
C PRO A 88 -10.22 -7.20 6.25
N PRO A 89 -10.75 -8.10 5.41
CA PRO A 89 -10.56 -9.52 5.61
C PRO A 89 -9.11 -9.94 5.37
N LEU A 90 -8.41 -9.35 4.38
CA LEU A 90 -6.99 -9.62 4.14
C LEU A 90 -6.13 -9.22 5.35
N LEU A 91 -6.32 -8.01 5.88
CA LEU A 91 -5.60 -7.53 7.06
C LEU A 91 -5.95 -8.36 8.30
N SER A 92 -7.19 -8.82 8.44
CA SER A 92 -7.59 -9.72 9.53
C SER A 92 -6.82 -11.04 9.47
N TYR A 93 -6.72 -11.65 8.28
CA TYR A 93 -5.93 -12.85 8.05
C TYR A 93 -4.44 -12.64 8.33
N LEU A 94 -3.84 -11.55 7.84
CA LEU A 94 -2.44 -11.20 8.10
C LEU A 94 -2.16 -10.92 9.59
N LYS A 95 -3.16 -10.51 10.36
CA LYS A 95 -3.08 -10.38 11.84
C LYS A 95 -3.37 -11.70 12.57
N GLY A 96 -3.71 -12.76 11.84
CA GLY A 96 -4.07 -14.08 12.38
C GLY A 96 -5.40 -14.07 13.14
N LYS A 97 -6.36 -13.23 12.73
CA LYS A 97 -7.69 -13.09 13.34
C LYS A 97 -8.79 -13.83 12.55
N GLY A 98 -8.42 -14.65 11.58
CA GLY A 98 -9.35 -15.45 10.78
C GLY A 98 -8.64 -16.29 9.72
N PRO A 99 -9.38 -17.15 9.01
CA PRO A 99 -8.85 -17.92 7.88
C PRO A 99 -8.53 -17.00 6.69
N LEU A 100 -7.81 -17.53 5.70
CA LEU A 100 -7.58 -16.85 4.43
C LEU A 100 -8.94 -16.53 3.77
N PRO A 101 -9.23 -15.26 3.47
CA PRO A 101 -10.46 -14.91 2.79
C PRO A 101 -10.36 -15.23 1.30
N ARG A 102 -11.48 -15.61 0.70
CA ARG A 102 -11.64 -15.56 -0.76
C ARG A 102 -11.72 -14.09 -1.18
N LEU A 103 -10.68 -13.61 -1.84
CA LEU A 103 -10.59 -12.25 -2.36
C LEU A 103 -10.93 -12.26 -3.85
N GLU A 104 -12.07 -11.68 -4.20
CA GLU A 104 -12.61 -11.67 -5.55
C GLU A 104 -13.02 -10.24 -5.92
N ILE A 105 -12.59 -9.77 -7.09
CA ILE A 105 -13.10 -8.55 -7.72
C ILE A 105 -14.04 -8.98 -8.84
N ASP A 106 -15.31 -8.63 -8.71
CA ASP A 106 -16.31 -8.88 -9.77
C ASP A 106 -16.24 -7.74 -10.80
N LEU A 107 -15.87 -8.08 -12.03
CA LEU A 107 -15.76 -7.16 -13.14
C LEU A 107 -16.97 -7.21 -14.08
N ARG A 108 -17.92 -8.14 -13.92
CA ARG A 108 -19.05 -8.32 -14.84
C ARG A 108 -19.87 -7.03 -15.01
N GLY A 109 -20.28 -6.44 -13.89
CA GLY A 109 -21.01 -5.16 -13.91
C GLY A 109 -20.17 -4.01 -14.46
N ARG A 110 -18.84 -4.07 -14.32
CA ARG A 110 -17.93 -3.03 -14.83
C ARG A 110 -17.74 -3.13 -16.34
N LYS A 111 -17.73 -4.34 -16.90
CA LYS A 111 -17.76 -4.54 -18.35
C LYS A 111 -19.00 -3.92 -18.99
N GLU A 112 -20.17 -4.11 -18.37
CA GLU A 112 -21.41 -3.50 -18.86
C GLU A 112 -21.38 -1.96 -18.81
N VAL A 113 -20.78 -1.38 -17.76
CA VAL A 113 -20.56 0.07 -17.66
C VAL A 113 -19.58 0.54 -18.73
N LEU A 114 -18.47 -0.19 -18.95
CA LEU A 114 -17.48 0.12 -19.98
C LEU A 114 -18.11 0.17 -21.38
N VAL A 115 -18.91 -0.85 -21.73
CA VAL A 115 -19.63 -0.90 -23.00
C VAL A 115 -20.56 0.31 -23.15
N ARG A 116 -21.26 0.68 -22.08
CA ARG A 116 -22.19 1.82 -22.09
C ARG A 116 -21.47 3.15 -22.28
N GLU A 117 -20.41 3.38 -21.52
CA GLU A 117 -19.61 4.61 -21.62
C GLU A 117 -18.94 4.72 -22.98
N LEU A 118 -18.39 3.62 -23.51
CA LEU A 118 -17.80 3.58 -24.86
C LEU A 118 -18.83 3.89 -25.94
N LYS A 119 -20.03 3.29 -25.87
CA LYS A 119 -21.13 3.59 -26.80
C LYS A 119 -21.54 5.05 -26.75
N GLN A 120 -21.57 5.65 -25.56
CA GLN A 120 -21.91 7.06 -25.39
C GLN A 120 -20.80 7.98 -25.92
N ALA A 121 -19.54 7.65 -25.64
CA ALA A 121 -18.39 8.43 -26.07
C ALA A 121 -18.18 8.39 -27.59
N LEU A 122 -18.39 7.22 -28.21
CA LEU A 122 -18.24 7.02 -29.66
C LEU A 122 -19.50 7.37 -30.44
N GLY A 123 -20.69 7.28 -29.83
CA GLY A 123 -21.97 7.66 -30.48
C GLY A 123 -22.10 9.16 -30.75
N GLY A 124 -21.19 9.98 -30.22
CA GLY A 124 -21.06 11.40 -30.54
C GLY A 124 -20.09 11.71 -31.69
N LEU A 125 -19.35 10.71 -32.19
CA LEU A 125 -18.40 10.87 -33.28
C LEU A 125 -19.08 10.65 -34.64
N SER A 126 -18.73 11.48 -35.62
CA SER A 126 -19.22 11.37 -36.99
C SER A 126 -18.46 10.28 -37.76
N GLY A 127 -19.05 9.73 -38.83
CA GLY A 127 -18.45 8.64 -39.63
C GLY A 127 -17.11 8.97 -40.30
N GLU A 128 -16.72 10.25 -40.36
CA GLU A 128 -15.38 10.68 -40.83
C GLU A 128 -14.30 10.57 -39.74
N GLU A 129 -14.68 10.56 -38.46
CA GLU A 129 -13.77 10.49 -37.29
C GLU A 129 -13.55 9.04 -36.80
N LEU A 130 -14.36 8.11 -37.29
CA LEU A 130 -14.28 6.67 -37.06
C LEU A 130 -13.95 5.98 -38.39
N PRO A 131 -12.67 5.72 -38.71
CA PRO A 131 -12.31 4.85 -39.82
C PRO A 131 -12.75 3.42 -39.44
N LEU A 132 -13.99 3.08 -39.76
CA LEU A 132 -14.50 1.73 -39.64
C LEU A 132 -13.83 0.87 -40.73
N PRO A 133 -13.34 -0.34 -40.41
CA PRO A 133 -12.90 -1.28 -41.43
C PRO A 133 -14.02 -1.51 -42.47
N GLU A 134 -13.66 -1.61 -43.76
CA GLU A 134 -14.63 -1.89 -44.82
C GLU A 134 -15.45 -3.15 -44.48
N GLY A 135 -16.78 -3.01 -44.43
CA GLY A 135 -17.71 -4.10 -44.15
C GLY A 135 -18.35 -4.12 -42.75
N VAL A 136 -18.03 -3.17 -41.86
CA VAL A 136 -18.78 -2.99 -40.60
C VAL A 136 -20.05 -2.18 -40.89
N PRO A 137 -21.26 -2.75 -40.72
CA PRO A 137 -22.51 -2.04 -40.99
C PRO A 137 -22.66 -0.84 -40.05
N ASP A 138 -23.31 0.23 -40.55
CA ASP A 138 -23.69 1.55 -39.99
C ASP A 138 -24.13 1.65 -38.51
N ALA A 139 -23.45 1.03 -37.56
CA ALA A 139 -23.74 1.17 -36.15
C ALA A 139 -22.46 0.99 -35.34
N GLY A 140 -21.97 2.07 -34.73
CA GLY A 140 -20.94 2.04 -33.67
C GLY A 140 -21.25 1.13 -32.47
N ILE A 141 -22.35 0.38 -32.50
CA ILE A 141 -22.77 -0.64 -31.54
C ILE A 141 -21.98 -1.94 -31.71
N ASP A 142 -21.70 -2.37 -32.95
CA ASP A 142 -21.02 -3.65 -33.21
C ASP A 142 -19.51 -3.55 -33.03
N PHE A 143 -18.90 -2.42 -33.42
CA PHE A 143 -17.47 -2.17 -33.19
C PHE A 143 -17.12 -2.12 -31.69
N VAL A 144 -17.94 -1.46 -30.85
CA VAL A 144 -17.70 -1.41 -29.40
C VAL A 144 -17.84 -2.79 -28.77
N LYS A 145 -18.81 -3.58 -29.23
CA LYS A 145 -19.01 -4.93 -28.72
C LYS A 145 -17.83 -5.82 -29.08
N ILE A 146 -17.34 -5.76 -30.32
CA ILE A 146 -16.14 -6.47 -30.76
C ILE A 146 -14.91 -6.02 -29.95
N LEU A 147 -14.72 -4.71 -29.74
CA LEU A 147 -13.57 -4.17 -29.00
C LEU A 147 -13.58 -4.59 -27.51
N VAL A 148 -14.76 -4.67 -26.88
CA VAL A 148 -14.89 -5.14 -25.49
C VAL A 148 -14.86 -6.67 -25.38
N GLU A 149 -15.37 -7.41 -26.35
CA GLU A 149 -15.27 -8.88 -26.40
C GLU A 149 -13.85 -9.35 -26.72
N GLN A 150 -13.08 -8.57 -27.48
CA GLN A 150 -11.66 -8.81 -27.73
C GLN A 150 -10.75 -8.40 -26.58
N LEU A 151 -11.21 -7.52 -25.67
CA LEU A 151 -10.48 -7.24 -24.43
C LEU A 151 -10.46 -8.51 -23.56
N PRO A 152 -9.28 -9.10 -23.28
CA PRO A 152 -9.17 -10.32 -22.48
C PRO A 152 -9.32 -10.03 -20.97
N LEU A 153 -10.37 -9.28 -20.61
CA LEU A 153 -10.70 -8.99 -19.23
C LEU A 153 -11.47 -10.19 -18.66
N PRO A 154 -11.02 -10.82 -17.56
CA PRO A 154 -11.79 -11.87 -16.91
C PRO A 154 -13.06 -11.28 -16.27
N ASP A 155 -14.09 -12.11 -16.13
CA ASP A 155 -15.32 -11.71 -15.42
C ASP A 155 -15.08 -11.47 -13.94
N ARG A 156 -14.13 -12.21 -13.37
CA ARG A 156 -13.78 -12.21 -11.95
C ARG A 156 -12.28 -12.30 -11.83
N LEU A 157 -11.68 -11.42 -11.03
CA LEU A 157 -10.29 -11.53 -10.64
C LEU A 157 -10.23 -12.18 -9.26
N LEU A 158 -9.79 -13.43 -9.22
CA LEU A 158 -9.47 -14.12 -7.98
C LEU A 158 -8.05 -13.77 -7.58
N LEU A 159 -7.89 -12.93 -6.56
CA LEU A 159 -6.58 -12.46 -6.09
C LEU A 159 -5.74 -13.60 -5.49
N ALA A 160 -6.37 -14.72 -5.12
CA ALA A 160 -5.72 -15.92 -4.60
C ALA A 160 -5.12 -16.84 -5.69
N GLU A 161 -5.52 -16.69 -6.95
CA GLU A 161 -4.97 -17.50 -8.06
C GLU A 161 -3.67 -16.87 -8.62
N GLY A 162 -3.56 -15.54 -8.60
CA GLY A 162 -2.34 -14.81 -9.02
C GLY A 162 -1.26 -14.69 -7.93
N VAL A 163 -1.63 -14.88 -6.67
CA VAL A 163 -0.72 -14.91 -5.53
C VAL A 163 -1.00 -16.21 -4.81
N SER A 164 -0.06 -17.17 -4.82
CA SER A 164 -0.18 -18.50 -4.18
C SER A 164 -0.44 -18.42 -2.68
N LEU A 165 -1.62 -17.93 -2.29
CA LEU A 165 -2.09 -17.70 -0.93
C LEU A 165 -2.80 -18.96 -0.39
N GLU A 166 -3.21 -19.88 -1.27
CA GLU A 166 -4.02 -21.06 -0.94
C GLU A 166 -3.34 -22.04 0.02
N ALA A 167 -2.00 -22.08 0.02
CA ALA A 167 -1.24 -22.69 1.10
C ALA A 167 -0.78 -21.58 2.04
N GLU A 168 -1.00 -21.73 3.36
CA GLU A 168 -0.25 -20.96 4.36
C GLU A 168 1.24 -21.25 4.17
N GLY A 169 1.88 -20.52 3.25
CA GLY A 169 3.29 -20.66 3.01
C GLY A 169 4.05 -20.35 4.30
N PRO A 170 5.23 -20.97 4.50
CA PRO A 170 6.04 -20.74 5.70
C PRO A 170 6.33 -19.25 5.95
N GLY A 171 6.32 -18.43 4.90
CA GLY A 171 6.47 -16.96 4.97
C GLY A 171 5.34 -16.26 5.74
N ILE A 172 4.07 -16.58 5.47
CA ILE A 172 2.92 -15.90 6.11
C ILE A 172 2.82 -16.32 7.58
N ALA A 173 2.98 -17.60 7.88
CA ALA A 173 3.00 -18.09 9.26
C ALA A 173 4.12 -17.42 10.08
N ARG A 174 5.34 -17.35 9.52
CA ARG A 174 6.48 -16.66 10.14
C ARG A 174 6.24 -15.16 10.30
N PHE A 175 5.65 -14.51 9.30
CA PHE A 175 5.27 -13.10 9.39
C PHE A 175 4.31 -12.85 10.55
N ARG A 176 3.23 -13.64 10.68
CA ARG A 176 2.27 -13.52 11.79
C ARG A 176 2.93 -13.68 13.15
N GLN A 177 3.84 -14.65 13.28
CA GLN A 177 4.58 -14.88 14.51
C GLN A 177 5.48 -13.69 14.85
N VAL A 178 6.25 -13.17 13.89
CA VAL A 178 7.13 -12.01 14.07
C VAL A 178 6.31 -10.77 14.42
N TYR A 179 5.25 -10.49 13.67
CA TYR A 179 4.35 -9.37 13.91
C TYR A 179 3.75 -9.40 15.33
N ARG A 180 3.21 -10.55 15.77
CA ARG A 180 2.70 -10.70 17.15
C ARG A 180 3.80 -10.51 18.19
N SER A 181 4.98 -11.05 17.94
CA SER A 181 6.13 -10.90 18.85
C SER A 181 6.53 -9.44 18.99
N LEU A 182 6.60 -8.69 17.88
CA LEU A 182 6.92 -7.26 17.88
C LEU A 182 5.82 -6.40 18.51
N LEU A 183 4.56 -6.82 18.44
CA LEU A 183 3.47 -6.07 19.03
C LEU A 183 3.35 -6.30 20.55
N TYR A 184 3.45 -7.54 21.01
CA TYR A 184 3.11 -7.89 22.40
C TYR A 184 4.33 -8.05 23.33
N TYR A 185 5.43 -8.66 22.86
CA TYR A 185 6.56 -8.95 23.75
C TYR A 185 7.36 -7.72 24.22
N PRO A 186 7.44 -6.61 23.47
CA PRO A 186 7.98 -5.37 24.01
C PRO A 186 7.31 -4.90 25.30
N PHE A 187 6.00 -5.11 25.44
CA PHE A 187 5.29 -4.73 26.66
C PHE A 187 5.73 -5.51 27.88
N LEU A 188 6.11 -6.78 27.72
CA LEU A 188 6.73 -7.55 28.80
C LEU A 188 8.06 -6.95 29.22
N GLY A 189 8.86 -6.45 28.27
CA GLY A 189 10.10 -5.73 28.55
C GLY A 189 9.87 -4.48 29.40
N TYR A 190 8.86 -3.66 29.07
CA TYR A 190 8.49 -2.51 29.89
C TYR A 190 7.96 -2.91 31.26
N LEU A 191 7.08 -3.92 31.32
CA LEU A 191 6.44 -4.40 32.54
C LEU A 191 7.45 -4.96 33.54
N LEU A 192 8.50 -5.63 33.07
CA LEU A 192 9.54 -6.16 33.95
C LEU A 192 10.58 -5.09 34.31
N PHE A 193 10.96 -4.23 33.35
CA PHE A 193 12.04 -3.28 33.57
C PHE A 193 11.63 -2.05 34.39
N LEU A 194 10.46 -1.45 34.13
CA LEU A 194 10.06 -0.20 34.78
C LEU A 194 9.86 -0.36 36.30
N PRO A 195 9.17 -1.40 36.80
CA PRO A 195 9.06 -1.63 38.24
C PRO A 195 10.41 -1.97 38.85
N ALA A 196 11.22 -2.82 38.21
CA ALA A 196 12.55 -3.16 38.72
C ALA A 196 13.45 -1.92 38.84
N ALA A 197 13.47 -1.05 37.84
CA ALA A 197 14.21 0.22 37.88
C ALA A 197 13.68 1.15 38.97
N PHE A 198 12.35 1.19 39.17
CA PHE A 198 11.71 1.97 40.22
C PHE A 198 12.10 1.48 41.61
N PHE A 199 12.04 0.17 41.88
CA PHE A 199 12.36 -0.41 43.18
C PHE A 199 13.87 -0.38 43.51
N LEU A 200 14.74 -0.57 42.52
CA LEU A 200 16.18 -0.67 42.75
C LEU A 200 16.89 0.69 42.79
N ALA A 201 16.45 1.65 41.95
CA ALA A 201 17.16 2.91 41.77
C ALA A 201 16.29 4.15 42.09
N GLY A 202 15.03 3.93 42.46
CA GLY A 202 14.06 4.97 42.70
C GLY A 202 13.47 5.57 41.42
N TRP A 203 12.37 6.30 41.59
CA TRP A 203 11.59 6.85 40.48
C TRP A 203 12.40 7.78 39.55
N ARG A 204 13.34 8.56 40.09
CA ARG A 204 14.16 9.51 39.31
C ARG A 204 15.10 8.82 38.34
N ALA A 205 15.82 7.81 38.83
CA ALA A 205 16.74 7.04 38.00
C ALA A 205 15.96 6.21 36.96
N ALA A 206 14.82 5.65 37.34
CA ALA A 206 13.92 4.95 36.43
C ALA A 206 13.47 5.83 35.26
N LEU A 207 13.02 7.07 35.52
CA LEU A 207 12.64 8.02 34.46
C LEU A 207 13.82 8.41 33.58
N LYS A 208 15.00 8.67 34.17
CA LYS A 208 16.21 9.01 33.38
C LYS A 208 16.61 7.87 32.46
N TRP A 209 16.59 6.64 32.96
CA TRP A 209 16.95 5.45 32.19
C TRP A 209 15.92 5.13 31.11
N ALA A 210 14.63 5.18 31.45
CA ALA A 210 13.55 4.99 30.48
C ALA A 210 13.60 6.06 29.38
N GLY A 211 13.77 7.32 29.77
CA GLY A 211 13.89 8.44 28.85
C GLY A 211 15.10 8.31 27.91
N GLY A 212 16.27 7.99 28.47
CA GLY A 212 17.48 7.76 27.68
C GLY A 212 17.33 6.62 26.68
N VAL A 213 16.66 5.53 27.06
CA VAL A 213 16.41 4.40 26.16
C VAL A 213 15.41 4.75 25.05
N PHE A 214 14.30 5.44 25.36
CA PHE A 214 13.36 5.88 24.33
C PHE A 214 13.98 6.88 23.36
N MET A 215 14.79 7.81 23.88
CA MET A 215 15.54 8.76 23.06
C MET A 215 16.51 8.04 22.13
N ALA A 216 17.31 7.11 22.66
CA ALA A 216 18.25 6.33 21.86
C ALA A 216 17.53 5.46 20.82
N ALA A 217 16.44 4.78 21.21
CA ALA A 217 15.66 3.95 20.29
C ALA A 217 15.01 4.76 19.18
N GLY A 218 14.44 5.93 19.50
CA GLY A 218 13.89 6.84 18.50
C GLY A 218 14.96 7.35 17.53
N ALA A 219 16.13 7.74 18.03
CA ALA A 219 17.25 8.17 17.21
C ALA A 219 17.77 7.05 16.29
N VAL A 220 17.99 5.85 16.85
CA VAL A 220 18.41 4.65 16.10
C VAL A 220 17.38 4.29 15.05
N PHE A 221 16.09 4.36 15.37
CA PHE A 221 15.02 4.07 14.42
C PHE A 221 14.98 5.07 13.26
N LEU A 222 15.09 6.37 13.54
CA LEU A 222 15.16 7.41 12.49
C LEU A 222 16.40 7.25 11.61
N LEU A 223 17.55 6.94 12.22
CA LEU A 223 18.79 6.68 11.48
C LEU A 223 18.65 5.43 10.62
N ALA A 224 18.06 4.36 11.16
CA ALA A 224 17.78 3.14 10.41
C ALA A 224 16.82 3.40 9.25
N LEU A 225 15.76 4.20 9.43
CA LEU A 225 14.88 4.60 8.32
C LEU A 225 15.66 5.31 7.21
N TRP A 226 16.60 6.18 7.56
CA TRP A 226 17.42 6.89 6.58
C TRP A 226 18.38 5.95 5.84
N THR A 227 19.06 5.05 6.55
CA THR A 227 20.00 4.08 5.96
C THR A 227 19.29 3.02 5.13
N VAL A 228 18.17 2.49 5.63
CA VAL A 228 17.41 1.40 5.00
C VAL A 228 16.56 1.92 3.84
N ARG A 229 16.29 3.23 3.76
CA ARG A 229 15.56 3.84 2.64
C ARG A 229 16.13 3.40 1.29
N GLY A 230 17.44 3.50 1.09
CA GLY A 230 18.07 3.11 -0.18
C GLY A 230 17.86 1.65 -0.53
N ALA A 231 18.07 0.74 0.44
CA ALA A 231 17.87 -0.70 0.24
C ALA A 231 16.39 -1.06 -0.02
N VAL A 232 15.45 -0.43 0.70
CA VAL A 232 14.01 -0.63 0.49
C VAL A 232 13.57 -0.05 -0.85
N THR A 233 14.12 1.09 -1.27
CA THR A 233 13.85 1.63 -2.61
C THR A 233 14.27 0.64 -3.69
N ILE A 234 15.50 0.12 -3.63
CA ILE A 234 16.00 -0.86 -4.60
C ILE A 234 15.11 -2.11 -4.61
N PHE A 235 14.84 -2.66 -3.42
CA PHE A 235 13.98 -3.85 -3.28
C PHE A 235 12.57 -3.62 -3.85
N LEU A 236 11.93 -2.48 -3.55
CA LEU A 236 10.59 -2.17 -4.05
C LEU A 236 10.60 -1.94 -5.55
N LEU A 237 11.63 -1.28 -6.09
CA LEU A 237 11.78 -1.12 -7.54
C LEU A 237 11.89 -2.47 -8.24
N ASP A 238 12.73 -3.38 -7.73
CA ASP A 238 12.86 -4.73 -8.28
C ASP A 238 11.58 -5.56 -8.11
N PHE A 239 10.93 -5.45 -6.95
CA PHE A 239 9.65 -6.13 -6.69
C PHE A 239 8.59 -5.65 -7.67
N PHE A 240 8.33 -4.35 -7.73
CA PHE A 240 7.32 -3.80 -8.63
C PHE A 240 7.69 -3.98 -10.10
N ARG A 241 8.98 -4.04 -10.45
CA ARG A 241 9.41 -4.38 -11.81
C ARG A 241 8.84 -5.73 -12.25
N VAL A 242 8.94 -6.76 -11.40
CA VAL A 242 8.39 -8.11 -11.67
C VAL A 242 6.86 -8.08 -11.82
N PHE A 243 6.16 -7.22 -11.07
CA PHE A 243 4.70 -7.04 -11.27
C PHE A 243 4.37 -6.21 -12.50
N THR A 244 5.23 -5.28 -12.93
CA THR A 244 5.04 -4.50 -14.16
C THR A 244 5.49 -5.20 -15.44
N GLU A 245 6.13 -6.37 -15.34
CA GLU A 245 6.30 -7.29 -16.47
C GLU A 245 4.98 -7.95 -16.89
N MET A 246 3.90 -7.69 -16.14
CA MET A 246 2.54 -7.94 -16.62
C MET A 246 2.26 -7.07 -17.85
N PRO A 247 1.68 -7.63 -18.94
CA PRO A 247 1.53 -6.97 -20.24
C PRO A 247 0.60 -5.75 -20.26
N PHE A 248 0.09 -5.35 -19.10
CA PHE A 248 -0.91 -4.31 -18.89
C PHE A 248 -0.42 -3.24 -17.90
N LEU A 249 0.89 -3.05 -17.68
CA LEU A 249 1.36 -1.88 -16.92
C LEU A 249 2.39 -1.09 -17.73
N PRO A 250 2.28 0.24 -17.80
CA PRO A 250 3.22 1.07 -18.54
C PRO A 250 4.66 0.92 -18.06
N ALA A 251 5.59 0.96 -19.02
CA ALA A 251 7.02 0.92 -18.74
C ALA A 251 7.42 2.11 -17.84
N GLY A 252 8.02 1.81 -16.68
CA GLY A 252 8.46 2.82 -15.71
C GLY A 252 7.46 3.16 -14.59
N SER A 253 6.21 2.68 -14.67
CA SER A 253 5.19 2.89 -13.61
C SER A 253 5.58 2.31 -12.25
N HIS A 254 6.38 1.25 -12.22
CA HIS A 254 6.92 0.66 -10.99
C HIS A 254 7.69 1.68 -10.15
N VAL A 255 8.35 2.67 -10.77
CA VAL A 255 9.08 3.72 -10.05
C VAL A 255 8.11 4.63 -9.30
N GLY A 256 7.05 5.09 -9.98
CA GLY A 256 6.02 5.93 -9.37
C GLY A 256 5.32 5.23 -8.20
N ILE A 257 4.93 3.97 -8.40
CA ILE A 257 4.28 3.14 -7.37
C ILE A 257 5.23 2.90 -6.18
N ALA A 258 6.49 2.55 -6.44
CA ALA A 258 7.49 2.36 -5.39
C ALA A 258 7.69 3.64 -4.57
N MET A 259 7.82 4.79 -5.23
CA MET A 259 8.03 6.07 -4.57
C MET A 259 6.80 6.53 -3.78
N ALA A 260 5.59 6.33 -4.31
CA ALA A 260 4.35 6.60 -3.59
C ALA A 260 4.26 5.75 -2.32
N PHE A 261 4.60 4.46 -2.40
CA PHE A 261 4.64 3.55 -1.27
C PHE A 261 5.66 4.00 -0.21
N ILE A 262 6.89 4.33 -0.63
CA ILE A 262 7.96 4.78 0.27
C ILE A 262 7.57 6.08 0.97
N ASN A 263 7.03 7.05 0.23
CA ASN A 263 6.65 8.34 0.79
C ASN A 263 5.49 8.20 1.79
N ALA A 264 4.49 7.37 1.46
CA ALA A 264 3.40 7.05 2.39
C ALA A 264 3.93 6.36 3.65
N ALA A 265 4.88 5.43 3.53
CA ALA A 265 5.45 4.72 4.66
C ALA A 265 6.29 5.64 5.54
N LEU A 266 7.15 6.48 4.95
CA LEU A 266 7.95 7.46 5.68
C LEU A 266 7.07 8.49 6.40
N GLY A 267 5.96 8.91 5.76
CA GLY A 267 4.97 9.80 6.38
C GLY A 267 4.38 9.26 7.68
N GLU A 268 4.34 7.94 7.85
CA GLU A 268 3.87 7.27 9.08
C GLU A 268 4.98 6.95 10.07
N LEU A 269 6.15 6.53 9.58
CA LEU A 269 7.24 6.03 10.41
C LEU A 269 8.09 7.15 11.01
N VAL A 270 8.31 8.26 10.29
CA VAL A 270 9.12 9.38 10.80
C VAL A 270 8.47 10.04 12.02
N PRO A 271 7.16 10.39 12.02
CA PRO A 271 6.51 10.95 13.21
C PRO A 271 6.52 9.99 14.41
N LEU A 272 6.45 8.68 14.15
CA LEU A 272 6.52 7.65 15.21
C LEU A 272 7.90 7.66 15.90
N GLY A 273 8.98 7.66 15.12
CA GLY A 273 10.35 7.75 15.64
C GLY A 273 10.61 9.06 16.39
N ALA A 274 10.14 10.18 15.83
CA ALA A 274 10.26 11.49 16.46
C ALA A 274 9.48 11.58 17.78
N ALA A 275 8.29 10.99 17.86
CA ALA A 275 7.49 10.95 19.09
C ALA A 275 8.20 10.15 20.20
N PHE A 276 8.80 9.00 19.87
CA PHE A 276 9.61 8.23 20.82
C PHE A 276 10.83 9.02 21.31
N PHE A 277 11.52 9.70 20.39
CA PHE A 277 12.66 10.54 20.73
C PHE A 277 12.26 11.66 21.70
N ALA A 278 11.20 12.41 21.36
CA ALA A 278 10.69 13.52 22.17
C ALA A 278 10.18 13.05 23.54
N ALA A 279 9.43 11.95 23.60
CA ALA A 279 8.99 11.36 24.86
C ALA A 279 10.19 10.95 25.73
N GLY A 280 11.22 10.37 25.12
CA GLY A 280 12.47 10.03 25.79
C GLY A 280 13.17 11.25 26.39
N LEU A 281 13.27 12.34 25.61
CA LEU A 281 13.86 13.60 26.05
C LEU A 281 13.10 14.18 27.26
N ILE A 282 11.76 14.23 27.19
CA ILE A 282 10.91 14.73 28.28
C ILE A 282 11.12 13.93 29.57
N LEU A 283 11.12 12.60 29.49
CA LEU A 283 11.32 11.72 30.64
C LEU A 283 12.73 11.85 31.24
N ALA A 284 13.76 11.95 30.39
CA ALA A 284 15.13 12.14 30.83
C ALA A 284 15.34 13.49 31.52
N ALA A 285 14.71 14.56 31.00
CA ALA A 285 14.72 15.89 31.60
C ALA A 285 13.99 15.89 32.96
N ALA A 286 12.81 15.29 33.04
CA ALA A 286 12.03 15.18 34.28
C ALA A 286 12.83 14.44 35.39
N GLY A 287 13.47 13.32 35.05
CA GLY A 287 14.33 12.59 35.98
C GLY A 287 15.56 13.38 36.45
N SER A 288 16.08 14.27 35.60
CA SER A 288 17.27 15.09 35.90
C SER A 288 16.95 16.35 36.70
N LEU A 289 15.83 17.04 36.41
CA LEU A 289 15.38 18.24 37.12
C LEU A 289 14.92 17.92 38.55
N ALA A 290 14.38 16.72 38.79
CA ALA A 290 14.05 16.24 40.13
C ALA A 290 15.27 16.18 41.08
N ARG A 291 16.50 16.18 40.53
CA ARG A 291 17.75 16.20 41.31
C ARG A 291 18.04 17.58 41.91
N LEU A 292 17.71 18.66 41.20
CA LEU A 292 17.99 20.04 41.61
C LEU A 292 17.09 20.53 42.76
N ARG A 293 15.86 20.00 42.87
CA ARG A 293 14.95 20.34 43.98
C ARG A 293 15.21 19.57 45.27
N GLY A 294 15.96 18.47 45.23
CA GLY A 294 16.24 17.62 46.40
C GLY A 294 17.54 17.95 47.14
N SER A 295 18.36 18.88 46.62
CA SER A 295 19.62 19.32 47.22
C SER A 295 19.53 20.72 47.86
N ALA A 296 18.31 21.22 48.07
CA ALA A 296 18.01 22.54 48.63
C ALA A 296 17.27 22.46 49.99
N LEU A 297 17.25 21.28 50.61
CA LEU A 297 16.80 20.99 51.98
C LEU A 297 17.88 20.16 52.66
#